data_AF-A0A2U2MUP9-F1
#
_entry.id   AF-A0A2U2MUP9-F1
#
_cell.length_a   1.000
_cell.length_b   1.000
_cell.length_c   1.000
_cell.angle_alpha   90.00
_cell.angle_beta   90.00
_cell.angle_gamma   90.00
#
_symmetry.space_group_name_H-M   'P 1'
#
loop_
_entity.id
_entity.type
_entity.pdbx_description
1 polymer ?
#
loop_
_entity_poly.entity_id
_entity_poly.type
_entity_poly.pdbx_seq_one_letter_code
_entity_poly.pdbx_strand_id
1 'polypeptide(L)'
;MTLCHYADPLSENGGESFMRAKIAELEFIMPRLQRPFHNPNNPDAPFRADFSWELPDGTIIVAEFDGMSKYVLDDGTRRGIQARVHAERERETCLYAGGVMRIVRLEYEDGLHPERLERKLREAGVPKRR
;
A
#
# COMPACT_ATOMS: atom_id res chain seq x y z
N MET A 1 -13.86 -29.92 -1.95
CA MET A 1 -13.90 -28.57 -1.35
C MET A 1 -13.41 -28.75 0.07
N THR A 2 -12.31 -28.14 0.50
CA THR A 2 -12.26 -26.69 0.79
C THR A 2 -10.83 -26.15 0.67
N LEU A 3 -10.73 -25.01 -0.02
CA LEU A 3 -9.54 -24.16 -0.22
C LEU A 3 -8.88 -23.81 1.12
N CYS A 4 -7.70 -24.37 1.41
CA CYS A 4 -6.90 -23.95 2.56
C CYS A 4 -5.41 -24.10 2.24
N HIS A 5 -4.90 -23.32 1.27
CA HIS A 5 -3.45 -23.33 0.96
C HIS A 5 -2.85 -21.97 0.56
N TYR A 6 -3.55 -20.84 0.77
CA TYR A 6 -3.01 -19.50 0.47
C TYR A 6 -3.12 -18.51 1.64
N ALA A 7 -3.10 -19.00 2.87
CA ALA A 7 -2.88 -18.15 4.04
C ALA A 7 -1.37 -18.11 4.31
N ASP A 8 -0.69 -17.15 3.69
CA ASP A 8 0.70 -16.81 4.00
C ASP A 8 0.69 -15.83 5.20
N PRO A 9 1.28 -16.19 6.36
CA PRO A 9 1.23 -15.39 7.59
C PRO A 9 2.10 -14.12 7.56
N LEU A 10 2.67 -13.76 6.41
CA LEU A 10 3.48 -12.55 6.22
C LEU A 10 2.73 -11.40 5.52
N SER A 11 1.44 -11.56 5.20
CA SER A 11 0.56 -10.44 4.84
C SER A 11 -0.26 -10.05 6.07
N GLU A 12 -0.20 -8.78 6.49
CA GLU A 12 -0.74 -8.31 7.76
C GLU A 12 -2.27 -8.53 7.88
N ASN A 13 -2.99 -8.64 6.75
CA ASN A 13 -4.32 -9.27 6.70
C ASN A 13 -4.65 -9.90 5.32
N GLY A 14 -5.69 -10.74 5.25
CA GLY A 14 -6.09 -11.45 4.02
C GLY A 14 -6.39 -10.57 2.79
N GLY A 15 -6.71 -9.29 3.00
CA GLY A 15 -6.91 -8.29 1.95
C GLY A 15 -5.61 -7.90 1.23
N GLU A 16 -4.47 -7.84 1.92
CA GLU A 16 -3.17 -7.61 1.27
C GLU A 16 -2.77 -8.83 0.42
N SER A 17 -2.97 -10.04 0.95
CA SER A 17 -2.76 -11.29 0.19
C SER A 17 -3.62 -11.32 -1.08
N PHE A 18 -4.89 -10.92 -0.96
CA PHE A 18 -5.81 -10.79 -2.08
C PHE A 18 -5.32 -9.77 -3.11
N MET A 19 -4.93 -8.57 -2.66
CA MET A 19 -4.41 -7.52 -3.53
C MET A 19 -3.13 -7.95 -4.24
N ARG A 20 -2.22 -8.59 -3.51
CA ARG A 20 -0.98 -9.16 -4.04
C ARG A 20 -1.23 -10.23 -5.09
N ALA A 21 -2.23 -11.09 -4.88
CA ALA A 21 -2.65 -12.07 -5.89
C ALA A 21 -3.17 -11.37 -7.15
N LYS A 22 -4.00 -10.32 -7.00
CA LYS A 22 -4.50 -9.53 -8.14
C LYS A 22 -3.39 -8.82 -8.92
N ILE A 23 -2.39 -8.27 -8.22
CA ILE A 23 -1.18 -7.69 -8.84
C ILE A 23 -0.45 -8.75 -9.69
N ALA A 24 -0.36 -9.99 -9.20
CA ALA A 24 0.26 -11.08 -9.94
C ALA A 24 -0.57 -11.54 -11.15
N GLU A 25 -1.90 -11.67 -11.00
CA GLU A 25 -2.83 -12.01 -12.09
C GLU A 25 -2.81 -10.97 -13.22
N LEU A 26 -2.63 -9.70 -12.89
CA LEU A 26 -2.48 -8.61 -13.86
C LEU A 26 -1.06 -8.50 -14.46
N GLU A 27 -0.19 -9.45 -14.13
CA GLU A 27 1.18 -9.58 -14.62
C GLU A 27 2.09 -8.42 -14.22
N PHE A 28 1.80 -7.68 -13.15
CA PHE A 28 2.75 -6.70 -12.63
C PHE A 28 3.94 -7.37 -11.93
N ILE A 29 5.08 -6.68 -11.92
CA ILE A 29 6.22 -7.09 -11.08
C ILE A 29 5.74 -7.20 -9.63
N MET A 30 6.15 -8.26 -8.93
CA MET A 30 5.76 -8.45 -7.53
C MET A 30 6.32 -7.32 -6.67
N PRO A 31 5.50 -6.69 -5.82
CA PRO A 31 5.97 -5.72 -4.87
C PRO A 31 6.83 -6.38 -3.79
N ARG A 32 7.73 -5.60 -3.20
CA ARG A 32 8.28 -5.88 -1.87
C ARG A 32 7.25 -5.44 -0.82
N LEU A 33 7.03 -6.30 0.16
CA LEU A 33 6.09 -6.03 1.25
C LEU A 33 6.79 -5.30 2.40
N GLN A 34 6.05 -4.41 3.07
CA GLN A 34 6.44 -3.77 4.33
C GLN A 34 7.86 -3.16 4.34
N ARG A 35 8.28 -2.56 3.22
CA ARG A 35 9.59 -1.91 3.13
C ARG A 35 9.67 -0.79 4.17
N PRO A 36 10.70 -0.78 5.04
CA PRO A 36 10.88 0.29 6.01
C PRO A 36 11.38 1.57 5.33
N PHE A 37 10.80 2.70 5.75
CA PHE A 37 11.22 4.05 5.43
C PHE A 37 11.57 4.80 6.71
N HIS A 38 12.58 5.66 6.63
CA HIS A 38 13.05 6.41 7.79
C HIS A 38 11.91 7.26 8.38
N ASN A 39 11.73 7.14 9.69
CA ASN A 39 10.82 7.97 10.45
C ASN A 39 11.64 8.92 11.33
N PRO A 40 11.73 10.22 11.00
CA PRO A 40 12.55 11.17 11.74
C PRO A 40 12.01 11.42 13.16
N ASN A 41 10.71 11.21 13.39
CA ASN A 41 10.09 11.43 14.69
C ASN A 41 10.26 10.23 15.63
N ASN A 42 10.50 9.03 15.08
CA ASN A 42 10.74 7.82 15.86
C ASN A 42 11.61 6.84 15.05
N PRO A 43 12.94 6.93 15.15
CA PRO A 43 13.87 6.06 14.42
C PRO A 43 13.68 4.56 14.70
N ASP A 44 13.18 4.20 15.89
CA ASP A 44 12.91 2.82 16.29
C ASP A 44 11.58 2.28 15.73
N ALA A 45 10.73 3.17 15.18
CA ALA A 45 9.47 2.83 14.55
C ALA A 45 9.40 3.39 13.11
N PRO A 46 10.12 2.79 12.15
CA PRO A 46 10.10 3.23 10.76
C PRO A 46 8.70 3.08 10.15
N PHE A 47 8.37 3.96 9.21
CA PHE A 47 7.16 3.79 8.41
C PHE A 47 7.30 2.57 7.51
N ARG A 48 6.20 1.85 7.28
CA ARG A 48 6.15 0.71 6.36
C ARG A 48 5.04 0.94 5.36
N ALA A 49 5.34 0.75 4.08
CA ALA A 49 4.34 0.71 3.02
C ALA A 49 3.95 -0.74 2.73
N ASP A 50 2.66 -0.98 2.49
CA ASP A 50 2.15 -2.34 2.26
C ASP A 50 2.79 -2.97 1.03
N PHE A 51 2.92 -2.19 -0.05
CA PHE A 51 3.56 -2.59 -1.29
C PHE A 51 4.57 -1.56 -1.76
N SER A 52 5.71 -2.01 -2.28
CA SER A 52 6.71 -1.13 -2.87
C SER A 52 7.40 -1.74 -4.08
N TRP A 53 7.78 -0.88 -5.03
CA TRP A 53 8.59 -1.20 -6.18
C TRP A 53 9.76 -0.23 -6.25
N GLU A 54 10.95 -0.76 -6.53
CA GLU A 54 12.12 0.03 -6.87
C GLU A 54 12.46 -0.31 -8.32
N LEU A 55 12.34 0.69 -9.18
CA LEU A 55 12.59 0.54 -10.61
C LEU A 55 14.09 0.63 -10.90
N PRO A 56 14.57 0.11 -12.05
CA PRO A 56 16.00 0.15 -12.38
C PRO A 56 16.61 1.56 -12.48
N ASP A 57 15.79 2.59 -12.71
CA ASP A 57 16.21 4.00 -12.75
C ASP A 57 16.28 4.65 -11.35
N GLY A 58 16.03 3.89 -10.28
CA GLY A 58 16.00 4.36 -8.90
C GLY A 58 14.64 4.90 -8.45
N THR A 59 13.63 4.93 -9.32
CA THR A 59 12.28 5.37 -8.95
C THR A 59 11.69 4.42 -7.91
N ILE A 60 11.26 4.96 -6.77
CA ILE A 60 10.53 4.20 -5.75
C ILE A 60 9.04 4.53 -5.85
N ILE A 61 8.22 3.50 -6.07
CA ILE A 61 6.76 3.58 -6.05
C ILE A 61 6.28 2.80 -4.84
N VAL A 62 5.34 3.37 -4.08
CA VAL A 62 4.68 2.67 -2.98
C VAL A 62 3.18 2.64 -3.19
N ALA A 63 2.53 1.59 -2.70
CA ALA A 63 1.09 1.53 -2.62
C ALA A 63 0.66 1.14 -1.19
N GLU A 64 -0.34 1.83 -0.69
CA GLU A 64 -0.97 1.60 0.61
C GLU A 64 -2.36 1.02 0.37
N PHE A 65 -2.65 -0.09 1.03
CA PHE A 65 -3.92 -0.78 0.98
C PHE A 65 -4.79 -0.40 2.16
N ASP A 66 -5.79 0.45 1.92
CA ASP A 66 -6.83 0.75 2.90
C ASP A 66 -7.91 -0.35 2.83
N GLY A 67 -7.60 -1.48 3.48
CA GLY A 67 -8.51 -2.60 3.62
C GLY A 67 -9.66 -2.28 4.56
N MET A 68 -10.77 -1.73 4.05
CA MET A 68 -12.08 -1.60 4.72
C MET A 68 -12.05 -1.06 6.17
N SER A 69 -10.98 -0.40 6.60
CA SER A 69 -10.87 0.19 7.95
C SER A 69 -11.67 1.49 8.08
N LYS A 70 -12.39 1.89 7.02
CA LYS A 70 -13.35 3.00 7.04
C LYS A 70 -14.62 2.76 7.90
N TYR A 71 -14.72 1.63 8.62
CA TYR A 71 -15.88 1.32 9.48
C TYR A 71 -15.56 1.10 10.96
N VAL A 72 -14.30 1.22 11.38
CA VAL A 72 -13.94 1.05 12.81
C VAL A 72 -13.81 2.42 13.48
N LEU A 73 -14.99 2.91 13.92
CA LEU A 73 -15.19 3.88 15.01
C LEU A 73 -14.32 5.15 14.96
N ASP A 74 -14.62 6.05 14.02
CA ASP A 74 -14.41 7.48 14.26
C ASP A 74 -15.46 7.91 15.30
N ASP A 75 -15.05 8.51 16.42
CA ASP A 75 -16.00 9.20 17.30
C ASP A 75 -16.57 10.47 16.63
N GLY A 76 -16.12 10.76 15.40
CA GLY A 76 -16.58 11.84 14.55
C GLY A 76 -16.12 13.20 15.07
N THR A 77 -15.23 13.24 16.06
CA THR A 77 -14.80 14.50 16.64
C THR A 77 -13.89 15.23 15.67
N ARG A 78 -14.14 16.53 15.49
CA ARG A 78 -13.32 17.40 14.63
C ARG A 78 -11.82 17.32 14.96
N ARG A 79 -11.47 17.07 16.23
CA ARG A 79 -10.09 16.89 16.69
C ARG A 79 -9.48 15.56 16.22
N GLY A 80 -10.22 14.45 16.29
CA GLY A 80 -9.76 13.14 15.80
C GLY A 80 -9.49 13.15 14.29
N ILE A 81 -10.41 13.75 13.51
CA ILE A 81 -10.25 13.91 12.06
C ILE A 81 -9.01 14.77 11.73
N GLN A 82 -8.83 15.90 12.43
CA GLN A 82 -7.65 16.75 12.22
C GLN A 82 -6.35 16.01 12.53
N ALA A 83 -6.27 15.32 13.67
CA ALA A 83 -5.08 14.57 14.05
C ALA A 83 -4.71 13.49 13.01
N ARG A 84 -5.70 12.76 12.51
CA ARG A 84 -5.50 11.74 11.47
C ARG A 84 -5.01 12.35 10.15
N VAL A 85 -5.59 13.48 9.71
CA VAL A 85 -5.15 14.18 8.50
C VAL A 85 -3.72 14.71 8.65
N HIS A 86 -3.34 15.20 9.83
CA HIS A 86 -1.97 15.63 10.11
C HIS A 86 -1.00 14.44 10.06
N ALA A 87 -1.31 13.33 10.75
CA ALA A 87 -0.48 12.14 10.74
C ALA A 87 -0.28 11.57 9.33
N GLU A 88 -1.33 11.54 8.50
CA GLU A 88 -1.23 11.07 7.11
C GLU A 88 -0.31 11.96 6.27
N ARG A 89 -0.43 13.29 6.40
CA ARG A 89 0.45 14.23 5.70
C ARG A 89 1.90 14.12 6.14
N GLU A 90 2.14 13.94 7.43
CA GLU A 90 3.49 13.74 7.96
C GLU A 90 4.11 12.45 7.42
N ARG A 91 3.32 11.37 7.39
CA ARG A 91 3.74 10.09 6.80
C ARG A 91 4.10 10.25 5.34
N GLU A 92 3.23 10.84 4.52
CA GLU A 92 3.51 11.07 3.09
C GLU A 92 4.77 11.92 2.89
N THR A 93 4.93 13.00 3.68
CA THR A 93 6.12 13.85 3.64
C THR A 93 7.39 13.05 3.94
N CYS A 94 7.35 12.16 4.93
CA CYS A 94 8.50 11.30 5.26
C CYS A 94 8.79 10.27 4.17
N LEU A 95 7.76 9.70 3.55
CA LEU A 95 7.93 8.78 2.41
C LEU A 95 8.62 9.49 1.24
N TYR A 96 8.16 10.69 0.87
CA TYR A 96 8.80 11.50 -0.18
C TYR A 96 10.25 11.85 0.18
N ALA A 97 10.52 12.24 1.43
CA ALA A 97 11.89 12.47 1.91
C ALA A 97 12.76 11.20 1.89
N GLY A 98 12.14 10.02 2.04
CA GLY A 98 12.77 8.71 1.90
C GLY A 98 12.99 8.25 0.45
N GLY A 99 12.77 9.12 -0.54
CA GLY A 99 13.00 8.83 -1.96
C GLY A 99 11.82 8.20 -2.69
N VAL A 100 10.66 8.04 -2.04
CA VAL A 100 9.42 7.65 -2.72
C VAL A 100 9.04 8.75 -3.70
N MET A 101 8.76 8.38 -4.95
CA MET A 101 8.34 9.33 -5.99
C MET A 101 6.84 9.30 -6.23
N ARG A 102 6.17 8.18 -5.95
CA ARG A 102 4.73 8.00 -6.18
C ARG A 102 4.12 7.14 -5.08
N ILE A 103 3.00 7.61 -4.54
CA ILE A 103 2.20 6.91 -3.53
C ILE A 103 0.83 6.61 -4.15
N VAL A 104 0.39 5.34 -4.11
CA VAL A 104 -0.89 4.89 -4.65
C VAL A 104 -1.78 4.37 -3.53
N ARG A 105 -3.01 4.85 -3.43
CA ARG A 105 -4.01 4.27 -2.51
C ARG A 105 -4.81 3.18 -3.21
N LEU A 106 -4.75 1.99 -2.65
CA LEU A 106 -5.53 0.83 -3.08
C LEU A 106 -6.63 0.57 -2.06
N GLU A 107 -7.83 0.36 -2.57
CA GLU A 107 -9.00 -0.02 -1.79
C GLU A 107 -9.35 -1.47 -2.09
N TYR A 108 -10.12 -2.10 -1.20
CA TYR A 108 -10.62 -3.46 -1.44
C TYR A 108 -11.39 -3.56 -2.78
N GLU A 109 -12.14 -2.51 -3.13
CA GLU A 109 -12.88 -2.42 -4.40
C GLU A 109 -11.95 -2.46 -5.63
N ASP A 110 -10.70 -1.98 -5.54
CA ASP A 110 -9.76 -2.09 -6.67
C ASP A 110 -9.38 -3.55 -6.96
N GLY A 111 -9.30 -4.40 -5.92
CA GLY A 111 -9.03 -5.82 -6.12
C GLY A 111 -10.24 -6.59 -6.65
N LEU A 112 -11.46 -6.12 -6.38
CA LEU A 112 -12.70 -6.65 -6.96
C LEU A 112 -12.89 -6.25 -8.43
N HIS A 113 -12.30 -5.12 -8.83
CA HIS A 113 -12.38 -4.52 -10.15
C HIS A 113 -10.98 -4.43 -10.79
N PRO A 114 -10.47 -5.52 -11.41
CA PRO A 114 -9.09 -5.59 -11.92
C PRO A 114 -8.71 -4.44 -12.86
N GLU A 115 -9.66 -3.91 -13.61
CA GLU A 115 -9.46 -2.75 -14.49
C GLU A 115 -9.09 -1.47 -13.72
N ARG A 116 -9.62 -1.29 -12.49
CA ARG A 116 -9.28 -0.16 -11.63
C ARG A 116 -7.88 -0.31 -11.07
N LEU A 117 -7.56 -1.50 -10.56
CA LEU A 117 -6.22 -1.82 -10.08
C LEU A 117 -5.17 -1.67 -11.17
N GLU A 118 -5.41 -2.24 -12.36
CA GLU A 118 -4.50 -2.13 -13.50
C GLU A 118 -4.27 -0.67 -13.88
N ARG A 119 -5.33 0.12 -13.97
CA ARG A 119 -5.23 1.54 -14.29
C ARG A 119 -4.38 2.29 -13.28
N LYS A 120 -4.66 2.14 -11.97
CA LYS A 120 -3.89 2.81 -10.90
C LYS A 120 -2.41 2.45 -10.94
N LEU A 121 -2.08 1.16 -11.10
CA LEU A 121 -0.69 0.70 -11.14
C LEU A 121 0.03 1.16 -12.42
N ARG A 122 -0.65 1.17 -13.58
CA ARG A 122 -0.10 1.72 -14.82
C ARG A 122 0.15 3.22 -14.74
N GLU A 123 -0.82 3.98 -14.24
CA GLU A 123 -0.68 5.44 -14.04
C GLU A 123 0.49 5.75 -13.09
N ALA A 124 0.66 4.92 -12.06
CA ALA A 124 1.80 4.99 -11.14
C ALA A 124 3.13 4.54 -11.78
N GLY A 125 3.13 3.93 -12.96
CA GLY A 125 4.33 3.49 -13.67
C GLY A 125 4.88 2.15 -13.19
N VAL A 126 4.08 1.33 -12.52
CA VAL A 126 4.50 -0.02 -12.12
C VAL A 126 4.66 -0.89 -13.36
N PRO A 127 5.81 -1.54 -13.57
CA PRO A 127 6.07 -2.35 -14.75
C PRO A 127 5.34 -3.69 -14.70
N LYS A 128 5.00 -4.21 -15.89
CA LYS A 128 4.56 -5.60 -16.07
C LYS A 128 5.75 -6.54 -16.30
N ARG A 129 5.62 -7.78 -15.83
CA ARG A 129 6.39 -8.96 -16.28
C ARG A 129 6.06 -9.10 -17.76
N ARG A 130 6.99 -8.77 -18.64
CA ARG A 130 6.89 -9.18 -20.05
C ARG A 130 7.49 -10.56 -20.21
#